data_AF-A0A5C9C287-F1
#
_entry.id   AF-A0A5C9C287-F1
#
_cell.length_a   1.000
_cell.length_b   1.000
_cell.length_c   1.000
_cell.angle_alpha   90.00
_cell.angle_beta   90.00
_cell.angle_gamma   90.00
#
_symmetry.space_group_name_H-M   'P 1'
#
loop_
_entity.id
_entity.type
_entity.pdbx_description
1 polymer ?
#
loop_
_entity_poly.entity_id
_entity_poly.type
_entity_poly.pdbx_seq_one_letter_code
_entity_poly.pdbx_strand_id
1 'polypeptide(L)'
;MQSKATSVKEYIAELPEDRQKAIMQLQKVIKKNLPKGFEEVMSYGNVVPHKLYPAGYHCDPKLPLPFLNIASQKNSINIYHMGIYADAKLYKWFTEAHAKASPKKLDMGKSCTRYKNAADIPYELIGELASKISVKDWIDLYESAFRKAK
;
A
#
# COMPACT_ATOMS: atom_id res chain seq x y z
N MET A 1 -7.05 0.28 16.42
CA MET A 1 -7.69 -0.97 16.84
C MET A 1 -6.86 -2.10 16.27
N GLN A 2 -6.48 -3.06 17.09
CA GLN A 2 -5.86 -4.29 16.61
C GLN A 2 -6.99 -5.27 16.35
N SER A 3 -7.26 -5.55 15.06
CA SER A 3 -8.24 -6.57 14.68
C SER A 3 -7.70 -7.95 14.99
N LYS A 4 -8.58 -8.88 15.37
CA LYS A 4 -8.26 -10.30 15.54
C LYS A 4 -8.60 -11.13 14.30
N ALA A 5 -9.06 -10.47 13.22
CA ALA A 5 -9.43 -11.11 11.98
C ALA A 5 -8.27 -11.89 11.38
N THR A 6 -8.58 -13.09 10.90
CA THR A 6 -7.61 -14.00 10.28
C THR A 6 -7.67 -13.97 8.75
N SER A 7 -8.71 -13.32 8.20
CA SER A 7 -8.87 -13.10 6.77
C SER A 7 -9.28 -11.66 6.45
N VAL A 8 -9.02 -11.24 5.21
CA VAL A 8 -9.38 -9.91 4.71
C VAL A 8 -10.89 -9.67 4.82
N LYS A 9 -11.68 -10.72 4.54
CA LYS A 9 -13.14 -10.66 4.59
C LYS A 9 -13.63 -10.45 6.02
N GLU A 10 -13.09 -11.19 6.98
CA GLU A 10 -13.38 -10.99 8.41
C GLU A 10 -12.99 -9.59 8.85
N TYR A 11 -11.81 -9.12 8.44
CA TYR A 11 -11.33 -7.78 8.77
C TYR A 11 -12.31 -6.70 8.29
N ILE A 12 -12.79 -6.82 7.05
CA ILE A 12 -13.77 -5.88 6.50
C ILE A 12 -15.10 -5.98 7.26
N ALA A 13 -15.57 -7.18 7.58
CA ALA A 13 -16.83 -7.38 8.29
C ALA A 13 -16.86 -6.72 9.69
N GLU A 14 -15.70 -6.60 10.36
CA GLU A 14 -15.56 -5.91 11.65
C GLU A 14 -15.66 -4.38 11.56
N LEU A 15 -15.59 -3.80 10.37
CA LEU A 15 -15.56 -2.35 10.19
C LEU A 15 -16.96 -1.73 10.11
N PRO A 16 -17.12 -0.45 10.48
CA PRO A 16 -18.30 0.34 10.16
C PRO A 16 -18.61 0.36 8.65
N GLU A 17 -19.89 0.38 8.27
CA GLU A 17 -20.36 0.20 6.88
C GLU A 17 -19.72 1.18 5.88
N ASP A 18 -19.54 2.44 6.28
CA ASP A 18 -18.88 3.48 5.48
C ASP A 18 -17.44 3.09 5.13
N ARG A 19 -16.73 2.47 6.08
CA ARG A 19 -15.34 2.03 5.92
C ARG A 19 -15.24 0.72 5.16
N GLN A 20 -16.22 -0.17 5.31
CA GLN A 20 -16.28 -1.40 4.52
C GLN A 20 -16.29 -1.07 3.03
N LYS A 21 -17.21 -0.18 2.60
CA LYS A 21 -17.33 0.25 1.20
C LYS A 21 -16.02 0.84 0.69
N ALA A 22 -15.40 1.72 1.46
CA ALA A 22 -14.16 2.37 1.09
C ALA A 22 -12.98 1.39 0.94
N ILE A 23 -12.80 0.46 1.88
CA ILE A 23 -11.72 -0.52 1.83
C ILE A 23 -11.94 -1.54 0.72
N MET A 24 -13.17 -2.04 0.54
CA MET A 24 -13.49 -2.94 -0.56
C MET A 24 -13.22 -2.30 -1.91
N GLN A 25 -13.56 -1.02 -2.07
CA GLN A 25 -13.29 -0.28 -3.31
C GLN A 25 -11.79 -0.10 -3.53
N LEU A 26 -11.03 0.28 -2.50
CA LEU A 26 -9.58 0.35 -2.57
C LEU A 26 -8.95 -0.98 -2.97
N GLN A 27 -9.34 -2.08 -2.34
CA GLN A 27 -8.84 -3.42 -2.67
C GLN A 27 -9.15 -3.80 -4.11
N LYS A 28 -10.37 -3.54 -4.57
CA LYS A 28 -10.77 -3.80 -5.96
C LYS A 28 -9.87 -3.05 -6.94
N VAL A 29 -9.63 -1.76 -6.68
CA VAL A 29 -8.85 -0.91 -7.58
C VAL A 29 -7.36 -1.27 -7.55
N ILE A 30 -6.79 -1.55 -6.38
CA ILE A 30 -5.40 -2.00 -6.28
C ILE A 30 -5.24 -3.34 -6.97
N LYS A 31 -6.06 -4.35 -6.63
CA LYS A 31 -5.95 -5.68 -7.23
C LYS A 31 -6.08 -5.67 -8.76
N LYS A 32 -6.90 -4.77 -9.31
CA LYS A 32 -7.05 -4.60 -10.76
C LYS A 32 -5.79 -4.06 -11.43
N ASN A 33 -5.06 -3.17 -10.76
CA ASN A 33 -3.92 -2.45 -11.33
C ASN A 33 -2.55 -2.99 -10.89
N LEU A 34 -2.53 -3.81 -9.84
CA LEU A 34 -1.32 -4.37 -9.28
C LEU A 34 -0.63 -5.30 -10.29
N PRO A 35 0.67 -5.11 -10.56
CA PRO A 35 1.40 -6.00 -11.46
C PRO A 35 1.38 -7.46 -10.99
N LYS A 36 1.54 -8.39 -11.93
CA LYS A 36 1.59 -9.82 -11.60
C LYS A 36 2.80 -10.13 -10.72
N GLY A 37 2.61 -11.06 -9.78
CA GLY A 37 3.66 -11.57 -8.89
C GLY A 37 3.59 -11.05 -7.46
N PHE A 38 2.82 -10.00 -7.19
CA PHE A 38 2.45 -9.64 -5.82
C PHE A 38 1.37 -10.58 -5.27
N GLU A 39 1.42 -10.84 -3.97
CA GLU A 39 0.43 -11.64 -3.24
C GLU A 39 -0.19 -10.82 -2.10
N GLU A 40 -1.48 -11.03 -1.82
CA GLU A 40 -2.19 -10.37 -0.71
C GLU A 40 -2.12 -11.25 0.55
N VAL A 41 -1.55 -10.69 1.62
CA VAL A 41 -1.42 -11.32 2.95
C VAL A 41 -1.98 -10.41 4.03
N MET A 42 -2.44 -11.00 5.13
CA MET A 42 -3.07 -10.24 6.22
C MET A 42 -2.14 -9.27 6.96
N SER A 43 -0.85 -9.59 7.06
CA SER A 43 0.10 -8.81 7.87
C SER A 43 0.48 -7.48 7.23
N TYR A 44 0.72 -7.46 5.91
CA TYR A 44 1.26 -6.30 5.19
C TYR A 44 0.50 -5.95 3.89
N GLY A 45 -0.68 -6.54 3.67
CA GLY A 45 -1.42 -6.36 2.44
C GLY A 45 -0.69 -7.00 1.27
N ASN A 46 -0.37 -6.24 0.24
CA ASN A 46 0.31 -6.72 -0.95
C ASN A 46 1.83 -6.79 -0.74
N VAL A 47 2.40 -7.96 -1.01
CA VAL A 47 3.81 -8.29 -0.76
C VAL A 47 4.43 -9.02 -1.95
N VAL A 48 5.76 -8.99 -2.04
CA VAL A 48 6.50 -9.90 -2.93
C VAL A 48 6.76 -11.20 -2.16
N PRO A 49 6.27 -12.35 -2.64
CA PRO A 49 6.42 -13.63 -1.94
C PRO A 49 7.86 -14.12 -1.94
N HIS A 50 8.23 -14.93 -0.94
CA HIS A 50 9.57 -15.53 -0.84
C HIS A 50 9.96 -16.37 -2.06
N LYS A 51 8.98 -16.91 -2.79
CA LYS A 51 9.22 -17.63 -4.04
C LYS A 51 9.94 -16.75 -5.09
N LEU A 52 9.63 -15.45 -5.12
CA LEU A 52 10.24 -14.50 -6.04
C LEU A 52 11.43 -13.77 -5.39
N TYR A 53 11.40 -13.58 -4.08
CA TYR A 53 12.46 -12.92 -3.33
C TYR A 53 12.76 -13.63 -2.00
N PRO A 54 13.64 -14.64 -2.00
CA PRO A 54 13.88 -15.49 -0.83
C PRO A 54 14.42 -14.74 0.39
N ALA A 55 15.16 -13.64 0.17
CA ALA A 55 15.77 -12.87 1.25
C ALA A 55 14.77 -12.15 2.15
N GLY A 56 13.53 -11.93 1.68
CA GLY A 56 12.46 -11.35 2.50
C GLY A 56 12.74 -9.93 3.01
N TYR A 57 11.96 -9.51 4.00
CA TYR A 57 12.10 -8.19 4.60
C TYR A 57 13.40 -8.07 5.43
N HIS A 58 14.13 -6.96 5.29
CA HIS A 58 15.45 -6.74 5.90
C HIS A 58 15.43 -6.72 7.43
N CYS A 59 14.32 -6.31 8.08
CA CYS A 59 14.23 -6.36 9.54
C CYS A 59 13.88 -7.77 10.06
N ASP A 60 13.11 -8.54 9.28
CA ASP A 60 12.73 -9.91 9.61
C ASP A 60 12.59 -10.72 8.31
N PRO A 61 13.63 -11.48 7.94
CA PRO A 61 13.67 -12.26 6.70
C PRO A 61 12.62 -13.36 6.61
N LYS A 62 11.87 -13.67 7.69
CA LYS A 62 10.74 -14.60 7.64
C LYS A 62 9.48 -13.95 7.04
N LEU A 63 9.46 -12.62 6.98
CA LEU A 63 8.37 -11.88 6.38
C LEU A 63 8.65 -11.69 4.88
N PRO A 64 7.62 -11.81 4.02
CA PRO A 64 7.73 -11.46 2.63
C PRO A 64 8.00 -9.97 2.48
N LEU A 65 8.53 -9.56 1.34
CA LEU A 65 8.93 -8.17 1.12
C LEU A 65 7.68 -7.27 1.00
N PRO A 66 7.43 -6.35 1.95
CA PRO A 66 6.24 -5.51 1.96
C PRO A 66 6.25 -4.51 0.80
N PHE A 67 5.08 -4.26 0.20
CA PHE A 67 4.93 -3.29 -0.88
C PHE A 67 3.80 -2.28 -0.62
N LEU A 68 2.55 -2.74 -0.48
CA LEU A 68 1.38 -1.87 -0.35
C LEU A 68 0.36 -2.42 0.63
N ASN A 69 0.00 -1.64 1.66
CA ASN A 69 -1.02 -2.02 2.65
C ASN A 69 -2.12 -0.97 2.79
N ILE A 70 -3.31 -1.39 3.23
CA ILE A 70 -4.41 -0.52 3.61
C ILE A 70 -4.83 -0.85 5.03
N ALA A 71 -5.07 0.17 5.86
CA ALA A 71 -5.56 -0.02 7.21
C ALA A 71 -6.63 1.00 7.59
N SER A 72 -7.71 0.53 8.20
CA SER A 72 -8.68 1.35 8.92
C SER A 72 -8.13 1.68 10.32
N GLN A 73 -7.68 2.93 10.52
CA GLN A 73 -7.25 3.46 11.81
C GLN A 73 -8.39 4.23 12.48
N LYS A 74 -8.29 4.51 13.79
CA LYS A 74 -9.39 5.11 14.58
C LYS A 74 -10.11 6.27 13.86
N ASN A 75 -9.35 7.18 13.24
CA ASN A 75 -9.89 8.40 12.62
C ASN A 75 -9.65 8.53 11.11
N SER A 76 -9.08 7.51 10.47
CA SER A 76 -8.68 7.61 9.05
C SER A 76 -8.52 6.25 8.40
N ILE A 77 -8.68 6.20 7.09
CA ILE A 77 -8.21 5.10 6.23
C ILE A 77 -6.81 5.46 5.78
N ASN A 78 -5.85 4.58 6.06
CA ASN A 78 -4.45 4.78 5.74
C ASN A 78 -4.03 3.87 4.60
N ILE A 79 -3.28 4.43 3.66
CA ILE A 79 -2.68 3.70 2.54
C ILE A 79 -1.17 3.80 2.69
N TYR A 80 -0.53 2.64 2.85
CA TYR A 80 0.91 2.51 2.97
C TYR A 80 1.46 2.04 1.62
N HIS A 81 2.44 2.77 1.07
CA HIS A 81 3.10 2.41 -0.17
C HIS A 81 4.61 2.55 -0.03
N MET A 82 5.33 1.44 0.00
CA MET A 82 6.78 1.43 0.22
C MET A 82 7.57 2.00 -0.96
N GLY A 83 7.03 1.89 -2.18
CA GLY A 83 7.60 2.55 -3.36
C GLY A 83 7.68 4.08 -3.24
N ILE A 84 6.66 4.74 -2.68
CA ILE A 84 6.67 6.19 -2.46
C ILE A 84 7.79 6.58 -1.48
N TYR A 85 8.06 5.72 -0.50
CA TYR A 85 9.10 5.98 0.48
C TYR A 85 10.51 5.80 -0.10
N ALA A 86 10.69 4.83 -0.99
CA ALA A 86 11.99 4.47 -1.53
C ALA A 86 12.38 5.22 -2.82
N ASP A 87 11.41 5.69 -3.61
CA ASP A 87 11.64 6.41 -4.87
C ASP A 87 11.15 7.87 -4.80
N ALA A 88 12.10 8.81 -4.77
CA ALA A 88 11.82 10.24 -4.76
C ALA A 88 11.08 10.73 -6.02
N LYS A 89 11.28 10.08 -7.18
CA LYS A 89 10.57 10.42 -8.42
C LYS A 89 9.10 10.01 -8.32
N LEU A 90 8.83 8.81 -7.82
CA LEU A 90 7.47 8.35 -7.58
C LEU A 90 6.76 9.22 -6.53
N TYR A 91 7.45 9.58 -5.44
CA TYR A 91 6.94 10.50 -4.43
C TYR A 91 6.50 11.82 -5.06
N LYS A 92 7.37 12.46 -5.85
CA LYS A 92 7.09 13.74 -6.51
C LYS A 92 5.92 13.63 -7.49
N TRP A 93 5.88 12.58 -8.30
CA TRP A 93 4.76 12.35 -9.20
C TRP A 93 3.44 12.21 -8.43
N PHE A 94 3.43 11.44 -7.34
CA PHE A 94 2.21 11.20 -6.56
C PHE A 94 1.69 12.48 -5.89
N THR A 95 2.57 13.32 -5.33
CA THR A 95 2.15 14.57 -4.70
C THR A 95 1.55 15.55 -5.72
N GLU A 96 2.15 15.66 -6.91
CA GLU A 96 1.64 16.49 -8.01
C GLU A 96 0.32 15.94 -8.58
N ALA A 97 0.21 14.63 -8.77
CA ALA A 97 -1.00 13.99 -9.27
C ALA A 97 -2.15 14.08 -8.25
N HIS A 98 -1.86 13.90 -6.96
CA HIS A 98 -2.85 14.05 -5.90
C HIS A 98 -3.39 15.49 -5.82
N ALA A 99 -2.53 16.51 -5.95
CA ALA A 99 -2.96 17.91 -5.96
C ALA A 99 -3.92 18.23 -7.12
N LYS A 100 -3.84 17.50 -8.23
CA LYS A 100 -4.78 17.63 -9.37
C LYS A 100 -6.05 16.82 -9.17
N ALA A 101 -5.95 15.65 -8.57
CA ALA A 101 -7.06 14.71 -8.39
C ALA A 101 -7.96 15.03 -7.19
N SER A 102 -7.45 15.76 -6.19
CA SER A 102 -8.18 16.10 -4.98
C SER A 102 -8.02 17.59 -4.62
N PRO A 103 -9.12 18.28 -4.30
CA PRO A 103 -9.05 19.66 -3.80
C PRO A 103 -8.49 19.74 -2.36
N LYS A 104 -8.34 18.59 -1.67
CA LYS A 104 -7.83 18.55 -0.30
C LYS A 104 -6.32 18.39 -0.28
N LYS A 105 -5.70 19.09 0.67
CA LYS A 105 -4.27 18.95 0.95
C LYS A 105 -3.96 17.50 1.32
N LEU A 106 -2.95 16.94 0.66
CA LEU A 106 -2.43 15.61 0.93
C LEU A 106 -1.89 15.53 2.37
N ASP A 107 -2.50 14.69 3.20
CA ASP A 107 -2.02 14.35 4.54
C ASP A 107 -1.21 13.05 4.48
N MET A 108 0.12 13.16 4.47
CA MET A 108 1.01 12.01 4.35
C MET A 108 2.21 12.06 5.30
N GLY A 109 2.68 10.89 5.72
CA GLY A 109 4.02 10.66 6.27
C GLY A 109 4.97 10.15 5.18
N LYS A 110 6.07 9.49 5.59
CA LYS A 110 7.09 8.95 4.67
C LYS A 110 6.54 7.93 3.65
N SER A 111 5.70 7.01 4.10
CA SER A 111 5.09 5.96 3.26
C SER A 111 3.57 5.91 3.35
N CYS A 112 2.97 6.71 4.23
CA CYS A 112 1.58 6.56 4.66
C CYS A 112 0.75 7.78 4.30
N THR A 113 -0.27 7.59 3.47
CA THR A 113 -1.28 8.61 3.14
C THR A 113 -2.53 8.37 3.98
N ARG A 114 -3.11 9.43 4.55
CA ARG A 114 -4.24 9.37 5.49
C ARG A 114 -5.47 10.09 4.94
N TYR A 115 -6.60 9.39 4.90
CA TYR A 115 -7.90 9.96 4.51
C TYR A 115 -8.88 9.88 5.67
N LYS A 116 -9.32 11.03 6.18
CA LYS A 116 -10.30 11.10 7.27
C LYS A 116 -11.71 10.77 6.80
N ASN A 117 -12.06 11.16 5.57
CA ASN A 117 -13.33 10.81 4.95
C ASN A 117 -13.09 9.92 3.74
N ALA A 118 -13.89 8.86 3.60
CA ALA A 118 -13.81 7.93 2.47
C ALA A 118 -14.07 8.61 1.11
N ALA A 119 -14.95 9.62 1.07
CA ALA A 119 -15.26 10.36 -0.14
C ALA A 119 -14.07 11.17 -0.70
N ASP A 120 -13.05 11.41 0.12
CA ASP A 120 -11.86 12.17 -0.29
C ASP A 120 -10.80 11.30 -0.96
N ILE A 121 -10.98 9.98 -0.97
CA ILE A 121 -10.02 9.02 -1.49
C ILE A 121 -10.04 9.08 -3.03
N PRO A 122 -8.94 9.48 -3.70
CA PRO A 122 -8.86 9.47 -5.15
C PRO A 122 -8.57 8.05 -5.65
N TYR A 123 -9.60 7.19 -5.67
CA TYR A 123 -9.46 5.76 -5.95
C TYR A 123 -8.69 5.46 -7.24
N GLU A 124 -8.98 6.19 -8.33
CA GLU A 124 -8.30 6.00 -9.62
C GLU A 124 -6.80 6.27 -9.52
N LEU A 125 -6.41 7.36 -8.84
CA LEU A 125 -5.01 7.70 -8.60
C LEU A 125 -4.30 6.64 -7.75
N ILE A 126 -4.98 6.05 -6.76
CA ILE A 126 -4.43 4.95 -5.97
C ILE A 126 -4.22 3.70 -6.84
N GLY A 127 -5.13 3.43 -7.78
CA GLY A 127 -4.96 2.38 -8.77
C GLY A 127 -3.75 2.62 -9.67
N GLU A 128 -3.61 3.85 -10.17
CA GLU A 128 -2.45 4.23 -10.98
C GLU A 128 -1.15 4.11 -10.18
N LEU A 129 -1.13 4.56 -8.92
CA LEU A 129 0.02 4.41 -8.04
C LEU A 129 0.42 2.93 -7.91
N ALA A 130 -0.55 2.03 -7.69
CA ALA A 130 -0.30 0.60 -7.54
C ALA A 130 0.30 -0.06 -8.80
N SER A 131 0.12 0.52 -9.99
CA SER A 131 0.67 0.00 -11.24
C SER A 131 2.06 0.50 -11.60
N LYS A 132 2.58 1.54 -10.90
CA LYS A 132 3.85 2.20 -11.27
C LYS A 132 5.10 1.37 -11.07
N ILE A 133 5.07 0.38 -10.18
CA ILE A 133 6.24 -0.40 -9.80
C ILE A 133 5.96 -1.89 -9.99
N SER A 134 6.74 -2.54 -10.85
CA SER A 134 6.69 -4.00 -11.00
C SER A 134 7.37 -4.70 -9.83
N VAL A 135 7.14 -6.01 -9.67
CA VAL A 135 7.85 -6.82 -8.66
C VAL A 135 9.37 -6.70 -8.80
N LYS A 136 9.88 -6.72 -10.03
CA LYS A 136 11.32 -6.61 -10.29
C LYS A 136 11.85 -5.24 -9.88
N ASP A 137 11.17 -4.18 -10.32
CA ASP A 137 11.58 -2.80 -9.97
C ASP A 137 11.53 -2.58 -8.46
N TRP A 138 10.55 -3.19 -7.77
CA TRP A 138 10.47 -3.11 -6.33
C TRP A 138 11.64 -3.80 -5.64
N ILE A 139 12.00 -5.01 -6.06
CA ILE A 139 13.15 -5.74 -5.50
C ILE A 139 14.45 -4.96 -5.73
N ASP A 140 14.68 -4.48 -6.96
CA ASP A 140 15.90 -3.74 -7.32
C ASP A 140 16.03 -2.44 -6.50
N LEU A 141 14.93 -1.68 -6.40
CA LEU A 141 14.88 -0.47 -5.60
C LEU A 141 15.11 -0.78 -4.11
N TYR A 142 14.47 -1.82 -3.61
CA TYR A 142 14.56 -2.23 -2.22
C TYR A 142 15.98 -2.64 -1.81
N GLU A 143 16.63 -3.46 -2.64
CA GLU A 143 18.03 -3.86 -2.46
C GLU A 143 18.94 -2.63 -2.43
N SER A 144 18.78 -1.69 -3.36
CA SER A 144 19.61 -0.48 -3.39
C SER A 144 19.39 0.47 -2.21
N ALA A 145 18.15 0.57 -1.71
CA ALA A 145 17.77 1.56 -0.71
C ALA A 145 17.93 1.06 0.73
N PHE A 146 17.72 -0.23 0.98
CA PHE A 146 17.61 -0.77 2.35
C PHE A 146 18.61 -1.86 2.68
N ARG A 147 19.22 -2.52 1.69
CA ARG A 147 20.31 -3.45 1.94
C ARG A 147 21.63 -2.73 1.69
N LYS A 148 22.50 -2.74 2.70
CA LYS A 148 23.85 -2.23 2.54
C LYS A 148 24.53 -3.06 1.44
N ALA A 149 25.10 -2.39 0.45
CA ALA A 149 26.11 -3.00 -0.40
C ALA A 149 27.18 -3.59 0.52
N LYS A 150 27.42 -4.90 0.39
CA LYS A 150 28.53 -5.56 1.09
C LYS A 150 29.85 -5.06 0.55
#